data_AF-A0A7C4Q446-F1
#
_entry.id   AF-A0A7C4Q446-F1
#
_cell.length_a   1.000
_cell.length_b   1.000
_cell.length_c   1.000
_cell.angle_alpha   90.00
_cell.angle_beta   90.00
_cell.angle_gamma   90.00
#
_symmetry.space_group_name_H-M   'P 1'
#
loop_
_entity.id
_entity.type
_entity.pdbx_description
1 polymer ?
#
loop_
_entity_poly.entity_id
_entity_poly.type
_entity_poly.pdbx_seq_one_letter_code
_entity_poly.pdbx_strand_id
1 'polypeptide(L)'
;MITLLLILALVIAVIAVIFALQNTAAVSVSFFVWQFNQSLALVLLLAAFVGVIIGLLTILPGSIKTRWQLAARNKKIASLEKEIEELKQKLTSAEQRLQALQLTPPAEQNSSSPTPPQPQDSSG
;
A
#
# COMPACT_ATOMS: atom_id res chain seq x y z
N MET A 1 2.79 -26.30 -7.19
CA MET A 1 3.51 -25.39 -8.11
C MET A 1 4.99 -25.25 -7.74
N ILE A 2 5.33 -24.90 -6.49
CA ILE A 2 6.73 -24.77 -6.03
C ILE A 2 7.55 -26.07 -6.17
N THR A 3 6.95 -27.23 -5.92
CA THR A 3 7.61 -28.54 -6.07
C THR A 3 8.10 -28.81 -7.49
N LEU A 4 7.33 -28.43 -8.52
CA LEU A 4 7.75 -28.56 -9.93
C LEU A 4 8.97 -27.68 -10.24
N LEU A 5 9.03 -26.48 -9.66
CA LEU A 5 10.19 -25.60 -9.80
C LEU A 5 11.43 -26.19 -9.11
N LEU A 6 11.28 -26.85 -7.95
CA LEU A 6 12.38 -27.53 -7.28
C LEU A 6 12.90 -28.74 -8.08
N ILE A 7 12.00 -29.53 -8.66
CA ILE A 7 12.38 -30.64 -9.55
C ILE A 7 13.13 -30.11 -10.77
N LEU A 8 12.61 -29.06 -11.41
CA LEU A 8 13.27 -28.43 -12.56
C LEU A 8 14.65 -27.86 -12.19
N ALA A 9 14.76 -27.18 -11.04
CA ALA A 9 16.02 -26.65 -10.53
C ALA A 9 17.03 -27.77 -10.26
N LEU A 10 16.59 -28.90 -9.71
CA LEU A 10 17.43 -30.08 -9.48
C LEU A 10 17.94 -30.65 -10.80
N VAL A 11 17.06 -30.80 -11.81
CA VAL A 11 17.45 -31.28 -13.15
C VAL A 11 18.50 -30.36 -13.77
N ILE A 12 18.28 -29.05 -13.72
CA ILE A 12 19.24 -28.06 -14.20
C ILE A 12 20.57 -28.16 -13.45
N ALA A 13 20.54 -28.31 -12.13
CA ALA A 13 21.74 -28.47 -11.31
C ALA A 13 22.54 -29.72 -11.70
N VAL A 14 21.87 -30.85 -11.92
CA VAL A 14 22.53 -32.09 -12.37
C VAL A 14 23.18 -31.89 -13.75
N ILE A 15 22.47 -31.25 -14.69
CA ILE A 15 23.02 -30.93 -16.01
C ILE A 15 24.24 -30.01 -15.88
N ALA A 16 24.20 -29.01 -15.01
CA ALA A 16 25.32 -28.10 -14.77
C ALA A 16 26.54 -28.83 -14.18
N VAL A 17 26.34 -29.78 -13.28
CA VAL A 17 27.42 -30.63 -12.73
C VAL A 17 28.02 -31.50 -13.84
N ILE A 18 27.21 -32.16 -14.65
CA ILE A 18 27.67 -32.97 -15.78
C ILE A 18 28.46 -32.10 -16.77
N PHE A 19 27.93 -30.93 -17.10
CA PHE A 19 28.62 -29.94 -17.93
C PHE A 19 29.99 -29.57 -17.34
N ALA A 20 30.06 -29.37 -16.02
CA ALA A 20 31.30 -29.03 -15.34
C ALA A 20 32.35 -30.15 -15.37
N LEU A 21 31.91 -31.39 -15.15
CA LEU A 21 32.78 -32.56 -15.20
C LEU A 21 33.27 -32.89 -16.60
N GLN A 22 32.47 -32.61 -17.64
CA GLN A 22 32.87 -32.82 -19.03
C GLN A 22 33.75 -31.69 -19.58
N ASN A 23 33.58 -30.45 -19.09
CA ASN A 23 34.28 -29.27 -19.58
C ASN A 23 35.38 -28.83 -18.60
N THR A 24 36.26 -29.76 -18.23
CA THR A 24 37.41 -29.53 -17.34
C THR A 24 38.58 -28.85 -18.05
N ALA A 25 38.53 -28.74 -19.39
CA ALA A 25 39.54 -28.04 -20.18
C ALA A 25 39.72 -26.60 -19.67
N ALA A 26 40.97 -26.24 -19.41
CA ALA A 26 41.33 -24.90 -18.97
C ALA A 26 41.24 -23.93 -20.15
N VAL A 27 40.58 -22.79 -19.93
CA VAL A 27 40.46 -21.69 -20.88
C VAL A 27 41.10 -20.46 -20.27
N SER A 28 41.85 -19.73 -21.09
CA SER A 28 42.43 -18.46 -20.70
C SER A 28 41.41 -17.34 -20.88
N VAL A 29 41.06 -16.68 -19.79
CA VAL A 29 40.18 -15.51 -19.80
C VAL A 29 41.02 -14.29 -19.45
N SER A 30 41.06 -13.33 -20.35
CA SER A 30 41.69 -12.03 -20.13
C SER A 30 40.62 -10.99 -19.82
N PHE A 31 40.69 -10.36 -18.65
CA PHE A 31 39.76 -9.31 -18.20
C PHE A 31 40.55 -8.09 -17.76
N PHE A 32 40.60 -7.05 -18.61
CA PHE A 32 41.45 -5.88 -18.45
C PHE A 32 42.92 -6.25 -18.21
N VAL A 33 43.41 -6.15 -16.97
CA VAL A 33 44.80 -6.46 -16.57
C VAL A 33 44.95 -7.84 -15.96
N TRP A 34 43.86 -8.58 -15.76
CA TRP A 34 43.88 -9.90 -15.16
C TRP A 34 43.78 -10.99 -16.22
N GLN A 35 44.54 -12.07 -16.02
CA GLN A 35 44.45 -13.26 -16.84
C GLN A 35 44.28 -14.48 -15.91
N PHE A 36 43.27 -15.28 -16.20
CA PHE A 36 42.95 -16.48 -15.42
C PHE A 36 42.91 -17.68 -16.35
N ASN A 37 43.53 -18.78 -15.94
CA ASN A 37 43.43 -20.08 -16.61
C ASN A 37 42.59 -21.00 -15.72
N GLN A 38 41.28 -21.01 -15.96
CA GLN A 38 40.30 -21.80 -15.19
C GLN A 38 39.52 -22.71 -16.11
N SER A 39 38.84 -23.72 -15.56
CA SER A 39 37.99 -24.57 -16.38
C SER A 39 36.87 -23.75 -17.03
N LEU A 40 36.54 -24.06 -18.29
CA LEU A 40 35.45 -23.41 -19.02
C LEU A 40 34.15 -23.40 -18.21
N ALA A 41 33.89 -24.51 -17.51
CA ALA A 41 32.74 -24.67 -16.65
C ALA A 41 32.65 -23.65 -15.52
N LEU A 42 33.77 -23.41 -14.81
CA LEU A 42 33.80 -22.44 -13.71
C LEU A 42 33.53 -21.03 -14.23
N VAL A 43 34.17 -20.67 -15.35
CA VAL A 43 33.98 -19.36 -15.99
C VAL A 43 32.51 -19.13 -16.35
N LEU A 44 31.86 -20.11 -16.99
CA LEU A 44 30.46 -20.01 -17.38
C LEU A 44 29.51 -20.00 -16.17
N LEU A 45 29.78 -20.81 -15.14
CA LEU A 45 29.00 -20.81 -13.91
C LEU A 45 29.06 -19.43 -13.22
N LEU A 46 30.25 -18.83 -13.15
CA LEU A 46 30.45 -17.51 -12.55
C LEU A 46 29.75 -16.42 -13.36
N ALA A 47 29.86 -16.46 -14.69
CA ALA A 47 29.17 -15.53 -15.58
C ALA A 47 27.64 -15.63 -15.43
N ALA A 48 27.09 -16.85 -15.39
CA ALA A 48 25.68 -17.08 -15.17
C ALA A 48 25.22 -16.57 -13.80
N PHE A 49 26.01 -16.82 -12.74
CA PHE A 49 25.73 -16.34 -11.40
C PHE A 49 25.67 -14.81 -11.33
N VAL A 50 26.63 -14.13 -11.96
CA VAL A 50 26.62 -12.66 -12.10
C VAL A 50 25.38 -12.20 -12.88
N GLY A 51 25.02 -12.89 -13.97
CA GLY A 51 23.80 -12.61 -14.72
C GLY A 51 22.53 -12.70 -13.88
N VAL A 52 22.42 -13.71 -13.00
CA VAL A 52 21.30 -13.87 -12.05
C VAL A 52 21.26 -12.72 -11.04
N ILE A 53 22.41 -12.32 -10.49
CA ILE A 53 22.51 -11.18 -9.55
C ILE A 53 22.02 -9.90 -10.23
N ILE A 54 22.49 -9.64 -11.45
CA ILE A 54 22.07 -8.47 -12.24
C ILE A 54 20.56 -8.54 -12.48
N GLY A 55 20.04 -9.69 -12.93
CA GLY A 55 18.61 -9.90 -13.16
C GLY A 55 17.77 -9.64 -11.89
N LEU A 56 18.18 -10.19 -10.75
CA LEU A 56 17.54 -9.90 -9.46
C LEU A 56 17.54 -8.40 -9.17
N LEU A 57 18.69 -7.74 -9.31
CA LEU A 57 18.84 -6.31 -9.06
C LEU A 57 17.93 -5.45 -9.95
N THR A 58 17.62 -5.89 -11.18
CA THR A 58 16.66 -5.20 -12.05
C THR A 58 15.19 -5.33 -11.59
N ILE A 59 14.83 -6.40 -10.86
CA ILE A 59 13.47 -6.66 -10.37
C ILE A 59 13.18 -5.87 -9.07
N LEU A 60 14.21 -5.63 -8.25
CA LEU A 60 14.14 -4.92 -6.98
C LEU A 60 13.44 -3.54 -7.06
N PRO A 61 13.81 -2.62 -7.97
CA PRO A 61 13.20 -1.28 -8.03
C PRO A 61 11.71 -1.31 -8.42
N GLY A 62 11.29 -2.25 -9.27
CA GLY A 62 9.89 -2.41 -9.66
C GLY A 62 9.01 -2.84 -8.48
N SER A 63 9.50 -3.78 -7.67
CA SER A 63 8.76 -4.31 -6.51
C SER A 63 8.58 -3.28 -5.40
N ILE A 64 9.56 -2.40 -5.17
CA ILE A 64 9.47 -1.32 -4.17
C ILE A 64 8.40 -0.30 -4.56
N LYS A 65 8.39 0.12 -5.83
CA LYS A 65 7.42 1.11 -6.34
C LYS A 65 6.00 0.59 -6.23
N THR A 66 5.76 -0.67 -6.58
CA THR A 66 4.46 -1.31 -6.47
C THR A 66 3.96 -1.36 -5.03
N ARG A 67 4.84 -1.70 -4.06
CA ARG A 67 4.48 -1.70 -2.62
C ARG A 67 4.08 -0.32 -2.12
N TRP A 68 4.80 0.72 -2.54
CA TRP A 68 4.50 2.10 -2.15
C TRP A 68 3.19 2.58 -2.77
N GLN A 69 2.95 2.25 -4.04
CA GLN A 69 1.67 2.55 -4.71
C GLN A 69 0.51 1.82 -4.03
N LEU A 70 0.68 0.56 -3.61
CA LEU A 70 -0.33 -0.16 -2.84
C LEU A 70 -0.65 0.54 -1.51
N ALA A 71 0.38 0.93 -0.76
CA ALA A 71 0.20 1.64 0.50
C ALA A 71 -0.51 3.00 0.31
N ALA A 72 -0.13 3.75 -0.72
CA ALA A 72 -0.78 5.02 -1.07
C ALA A 72 -2.25 4.83 -1.47
N ARG A 73 -2.56 3.79 -2.25
CA ARG A 73 -3.93 3.45 -2.64
C ARG A 73 -4.78 3.05 -1.43
N ASN A 74 -4.27 2.20 -0.54
CA ASN A 74 -4.98 1.81 0.68
C ASN A 74 -5.28 3.00 1.60
N LYS A 75 -4.33 3.95 1.74
CA LYS A 75 -4.59 5.20 2.47
C LYS A 75 -5.72 6.01 1.84
N LYS A 76 -5.77 6.08 0.51
CA LYS A 76 -6.82 6.81 -0.20
C LYS A 76 -8.19 6.13 -0.09
N ILE A 77 -8.23 4.81 -0.07
CA ILE A 77 -9.45 4.04 0.20
C ILE A 77 -9.96 4.39 1.61
N ALA A 78 -9.10 4.31 2.63
CA ALA A 78 -9.48 4.63 4.00
C ALA A 78 -9.97 6.09 4.17
N SER A 79 -9.35 7.06 3.47
CA SER A 79 -9.82 8.45 3.53
C SER A 79 -11.19 8.64 2.87
N LEU A 80 -11.43 7.98 1.73
CA LEU A 80 -12.71 8.05 1.03
C LEU A 80 -13.83 7.37 1.82
N GLU A 81 -13.54 6.23 2.46
CA GLU A 81 -14.48 5.57 3.36
C GLU A 81 -14.89 6.48 4.53
N LYS A 82 -13.92 7.21 5.11
CA LYS A 82 -14.20 8.18 6.17
C LYS A 82 -15.04 9.36 5.68
N GLU A 83 -14.76 9.87 4.49
CA GLU A 83 -15.50 10.99 3.90
C GLU A 83 -16.96 10.61 3.59
N ILE A 84 -17.19 9.37 3.12
CA ILE A 84 -18.54 8.83 2.95
C ILE A 84 -19.30 8.80 4.28
N GLU A 85 -18.65 8.35 5.36
CA GLU A 85 -19.27 8.30 6.69
C GLU A 85 -19.62 9.70 7.22
N GLU A 86 -18.71 10.66 7.08
CA GLU A 86 -18.95 12.06 7.46
C GLU A 86 -20.09 12.70 6.65
N LEU A 87 -20.16 12.43 5.34
CA LEU A 87 -21.23 12.94 4.48
C LEU A 87 -22.59 12.33 4.85
N LYS A 88 -22.63 11.03 5.16
CA LYS A 88 -23.86 10.37 5.65
C LYS A 88 -24.34 11.00 6.95
N GLN A 89 -23.45 11.23 7.91
CA GLN A 89 -23.81 11.89 9.17
C GLN A 89 -24.35 13.30 8.95
N LYS A 90 -23.74 14.07 8.04
CA LYS A 90 -24.22 15.42 7.67
C LYS A 90 -25.60 15.38 7.01
N LEU A 91 -25.88 14.42 6.14
CA LEU A 91 -27.21 14.25 5.54
C LEU A 91 -28.25 13.95 6.61
N THR A 92 -28.00 12.98 7.48
CA THR A 92 -28.93 12.62 8.57
C THR A 92 -29.22 13.82 9.48
N SER A 93 -28.20 14.60 9.85
CA SER A 93 -28.37 15.77 10.71
C SER A 93 -29.04 16.95 10.00
N ALA A 94 -28.85 17.11 8.67
CA ALA A 94 -29.60 18.07 7.87
C ALA A 94 -31.08 17.68 7.74
N GLU A 95 -31.38 16.40 7.52
CA GLU A 95 -32.74 15.85 7.50
C GLU A 95 -33.44 16.04 8.84
N GLN A 96 -32.77 15.76 9.96
CA GLN A 96 -33.29 16.02 11.31
C GLN A 96 -33.60 17.50 11.55
N ARG A 97 -32.74 18.42 11.06
CA ARG A 97 -33.00 19.87 11.13
C ARG A 97 -34.22 20.28 10.32
N LEU A 98 -34.36 19.76 9.11
CA LEU A 98 -35.55 19.99 8.29
C LEU A 98 -36.82 19.47 8.96
N GLN A 99 -36.75 18.30 9.59
CA GLN A 99 -37.88 17.71 10.31
C GLN A 99 -38.25 18.55 11.56
N ALA A 100 -37.26 19.04 12.30
CA ALA A 100 -37.48 19.95 13.43
C ALA A 100 -38.11 21.29 13.02
N LEU A 101 -37.72 21.82 11.85
CA LEU A 101 -38.33 23.03 11.26
C LEU A 101 -39.76 22.78 10.78
N GLN A 102 -40.09 21.57 10.31
CA GLN A 102 -41.47 21.20 9.92
C GLN A 102 -42.38 20.93 11.12
N LEU A 103 -41.82 20.52 12.27
CA LEU A 103 -42.57 20.19 13.49
C LEU A 103 -42.76 21.37 14.45
N THR A 104 -42.24 22.56 14.15
CA THR A 104 -42.50 23.77 14.95
C THR A 104 -43.81 24.42 14.47
N PRO A 105 -44.92 24.38 15.23
CA PRO A 105 -46.11 25.16 14.90
C PRO A 105 -45.80 26.65 15.08
N PRO A 106 -46.49 27.56 14.38
CA PRO A 106 -46.34 29.00 14.61
C PRO A 106 -46.80 29.34 16.04
N ALA A 107 -45.86 29.33 16.99
CA ALA A 107 -46.08 29.82 18.34
C ALA A 107 -46.09 31.35 18.30
N GLU A 108 -47.30 31.88 18.15
CA GLU A 108 -47.82 33.11 18.75
C GLU A 108 -46.78 34.17 19.13
N GLN A 109 -46.50 35.05 18.19
CA GLN A 109 -46.26 36.47 18.49
C GLN A 109 -47.59 37.09 18.95
N ASN A 110 -48.04 36.82 20.17
CA ASN A 110 -48.92 37.75 20.88
C ASN A 110 -49.01 37.42 22.37
N SER A 111 -49.07 38.49 23.17
CA SER A 111 -49.41 38.54 24.59
C SER A 111 -48.45 37.90 25.60
N SER A 112 -47.51 38.71 26.10
CA SER A 112 -47.47 39.06 27.53
C SER A 112 -46.32 40.04 27.81
N SER A 113 -46.63 41.33 27.74
CA SER A 113 -45.81 42.38 28.36
C SER A 113 -45.77 42.15 29.88
N PRO A 114 -44.62 42.28 30.56
CA PRO A 114 -44.59 42.17 32.01
C PRO A 114 -44.99 43.52 32.64
N THR A 115 -46.12 43.54 33.35
CA THR A 115 -46.53 44.66 34.23
C THR A 115 -45.69 44.63 35.51
N PRO A 116 -45.06 45.73 35.95
CA PRO A 116 -44.26 45.76 37.18
C PRO A 116 -45.11 45.70 38.46
N PRO A 117 -44.58 45.16 39.57
CA PRO A 117 -45.28 45.09 40.85
C PRO A 117 -45.18 46.43 41.60
N GLN A 118 -46.31 46.97 42.06
CA GLN A 118 -46.35 48.16 42.92
C GLN A 118 -46.61 47.74 44.38
N PRO A 119 -45.90 48.31 45.39
CA PRO A 119 -45.95 47.82 46.76
C PRO A 119 -47.21 48.26 47.50
N GLN A 120 -47.71 47.38 48.36
CA GLN A 120 -48.70 47.69 49.37
C GLN A 120 -48.09 48.67 50.39
N ASP A 121 -48.73 49.81 50.61
CA ASP A 121 -48.62 50.54 51.88
C ASP A 121 -50.01 50.90 52.41
N SER A 122 -50.12 50.60 53.68
CA SER A 122 -51.14 50.79 54.67
C SER A 122 -51.32 52.24 55.10
N SER A 123 -52.49 52.49 55.72
CA SER A 123 -52.79 53.54 56.73
C SER A 123 -53.50 54.80 56.23
N GLY A 124 -54.66 55.09 56.84
CA GLY A 124 -55.33 56.39 56.83
C GLY A 124 -56.84 56.32 56.64
#